data_AF-A0AAQ2I183-F1
#
_entry.id   AF-A0AAQ2I183-F1
#
_cell.length_a   1.000
_cell.length_b   1.000
_cell.length_c   1.000
_cell.angle_alpha   90.00
_cell.angle_beta   90.00
_cell.angle_gamma   90.00
#
_symmetry.space_group_name_H-M   'P 1'
#
loop_
_entity.id
_entity.type
_entity.pdbx_description
1 polymer ?
#
loop_
_entity_poly.entity_id
_entity_poly.type
_entity_poly.pdbx_seq_one_letter_code
_entity_poly.pdbx_strand_id
1 'polypeptide(L)'
;MTNLFATQATAQEIKPGEFMCPIPITVNDRAATREAIIKKVRSLNTTFLERSSWGAVKGKPDMVMDWDYTMIALHHAGRSHSCTPGAEQMQEIQKGHLSQKYDDIGYHFGIDCTGQVYEGRDIRLQGSSVLKFNTGLIGIVLLENLTTPEEGGDWVAKGRVALDSLGYSTTNVIPAAQITALMHLIDALKSVFVIKHFGGHREYPGQASEGKICPGNIGMELVRNLRAKTQLLPPPAPQE
;
A
#
# COMPACT_ATOMS: atom_id res chain seq x y z
N MET A 1 -7.24 18.33 -19.64
CA MET A 1 -6.13 18.60 -20.59
C MET A 1 -5.04 17.59 -20.31
N THR A 2 -4.86 16.62 -21.20
CA THR A 2 -3.76 15.64 -21.12
C THR A 2 -2.48 16.32 -21.56
N ASN A 3 -1.59 16.64 -20.62
CA ASN A 3 -0.24 17.03 -20.99
C ASN A 3 0.46 15.79 -21.55
N LEU A 4 0.72 15.81 -22.86
CA LEU A 4 1.58 14.83 -23.52
C LEU A 4 3.01 15.09 -23.04
N PHE A 5 3.53 14.20 -22.20
CA PHE A 5 4.93 14.20 -21.84
C PHE A 5 5.74 13.71 -23.05
N ALA A 6 6.38 14.64 -23.75
CA ALA A 6 7.24 14.32 -24.89
C ALA A 6 8.68 14.10 -24.41
N THR A 7 9.16 12.86 -24.51
CA THR A 7 10.59 12.56 -24.31
C THR A 7 11.29 12.73 -25.66
N GLN A 8 12.28 13.61 -25.73
CA GLN A 8 13.14 13.73 -26.91
C GLN A 8 14.38 12.87 -26.71
N ALA A 9 14.68 12.03 -27.70
CA ALA A 9 15.92 11.27 -27.78
C ALA A 9 16.51 11.47 -29.18
N THR A 10 17.83 11.54 -29.27
CA THR A 10 18.54 11.62 -30.55
C THR A 10 18.69 10.22 -31.11
N ALA A 11 18.29 10.00 -32.36
CA ALA A 11 18.48 8.72 -33.04
C ALA A 11 19.98 8.43 -33.16
N GLN A 12 20.39 7.22 -32.77
CA GLN A 12 21.75 6.75 -32.98
C GLN A 12 21.79 5.93 -34.27
N GLU A 13 22.60 6.35 -35.22
CA GLU A 13 22.87 5.59 -36.44
C GLU A 13 23.95 4.54 -36.13
N ILE A 14 23.69 3.27 -36.43
CA ILE A 14 24.58 2.15 -36.08
C ILE A 14 25.03 1.47 -37.37
N LYS A 15 26.34 1.28 -37.52
CA LYS A 15 26.90 0.58 -38.68
C LYS A 15 26.79 -0.94 -38.51
N PRO A 16 26.70 -1.72 -39.60
CA PRO A 16 26.70 -3.18 -39.52
C PRO A 16 27.92 -3.70 -38.72
N GLY A 17 27.66 -4.40 -37.61
CA GLY A 17 28.69 -4.95 -36.73
C GLY A 17 28.98 -4.14 -35.45
N GLU A 18 28.39 -2.96 -35.29
CA GLU A 18 28.47 -2.18 -34.05
C GLU A 18 27.39 -2.61 -33.04
N PHE A 19 27.76 -2.67 -31.76
CA PHE A 19 26.82 -2.97 -30.68
C PHE A 19 26.02 -1.71 -30.30
N MET A 20 24.70 -1.86 -30.13
CA MET A 20 23.87 -0.81 -29.53
C MET A 20 24.39 -0.46 -28.15
N CYS A 21 24.70 0.83 -27.94
CA CYS A 21 24.99 1.36 -26.61
C CYS A 21 23.67 1.91 -26.05
N PRO A 22 23.05 1.30 -25.04
CA PRO A 22 21.81 1.82 -24.48
C PRO A 22 22.06 3.23 -23.94
N ILE A 23 21.29 4.21 -24.40
CA ILE A 23 21.33 5.56 -23.84
C ILE A 23 20.42 5.56 -22.61
N PRO A 24 20.97 5.72 -21.39
CA PRO A 24 20.14 5.82 -20.20
C PRO A 24 19.41 7.17 -20.22
N ILE A 25 18.10 7.16 -20.48
CA ILE A 25 17.24 8.33 -20.26
C ILE A 25 16.92 8.36 -18.76
N THR A 26 17.50 9.33 -18.04
CA THR A 26 17.17 9.54 -16.63
C THR A 26 15.83 10.27 -16.55
N VAL A 27 14.75 9.53 -16.32
CA VAL A 27 13.43 10.12 -16.04
C VAL A 27 13.40 10.52 -14.56
N ASN A 28 13.88 11.72 -14.23
CA ASN A 28 13.64 12.35 -12.92
C ASN A 28 12.29 13.10 -12.91
N ASP A 29 11.29 12.53 -13.57
CA ASP A 29 9.93 13.04 -13.55
C ASP A 29 9.12 12.19 -12.57
N ARG A 30 9.00 12.71 -11.34
CA ARG A 30 8.24 12.05 -10.27
C ARG A 30 6.78 11.81 -10.67
N ALA A 31 6.20 12.64 -11.54
CA ALA A 31 4.87 12.40 -12.08
C ALA A 31 4.87 11.22 -13.07
N ALA A 32 5.94 11.06 -13.86
CA ALA A 32 6.13 9.87 -14.68
C ALA A 32 6.31 8.59 -13.85
N THR A 33 6.96 8.64 -12.68
CA THR A 33 7.03 7.48 -11.74
C THR A 33 5.65 7.06 -11.27
N ARG A 34 4.83 8.02 -10.81
CA ARG A 34 3.42 7.76 -10.45
C ARG A 34 2.67 7.11 -11.61
N GLU A 35 2.78 7.68 -12.81
CA GLU A 35 2.12 7.16 -14.00
C GLU A 35 2.63 5.76 -14.40
N ALA A 36 3.92 5.48 -14.24
CA ALA A 36 4.50 4.18 -14.50
C ALA A 36 3.93 3.10 -13.56
N ILE A 37 3.76 3.40 -12.27
CA ILE A 37 3.11 2.49 -11.31
C ILE A 37 1.68 2.20 -11.76
N ILE A 38 0.90 3.23 -12.09
CA ILE A 38 -0.50 3.10 -12.52
C ILE A 38 -0.60 2.23 -13.78
N LYS A 39 0.20 2.54 -14.81
CA LYS A 39 0.23 1.78 -16.06
C LYS A 39 0.64 0.33 -15.83
N LYS A 40 1.63 0.08 -14.97
CA LYS A 40 2.09 -1.27 -14.65
C LYS A 40 1.01 -2.08 -13.94
N VAL A 41 0.32 -1.52 -12.93
CA VAL A 41 -0.82 -2.19 -12.28
C VAL A 41 -1.92 -2.53 -13.30
N ARG A 42 -2.29 -1.56 -14.15
CA ARG A 42 -3.29 -1.77 -15.22
C ARG A 42 -2.85 -2.86 -16.22
N SER A 43 -1.57 -2.91 -16.59
CA SER A 43 -1.03 -3.93 -17.50
C SER A 43 -1.07 -5.35 -16.94
N LEU A 44 -1.12 -5.49 -15.61
CA LEU A 44 -1.30 -6.76 -14.91
C LEU A 44 -2.78 -7.14 -14.74
N ASN A 45 -3.69 -6.48 -15.45
CA ASN A 45 -5.14 -6.70 -15.38
C ASN A 45 -5.74 -6.42 -13.99
N THR A 46 -5.21 -5.41 -13.30
CA THR A 46 -5.76 -4.89 -12.04
C THR A 46 -6.28 -3.48 -12.22
N THR A 47 -7.51 -3.23 -11.79
CA THR A 47 -8.12 -1.90 -11.80
C THR A 47 -7.38 -0.98 -10.83
N PHE A 48 -6.96 0.19 -11.31
CA PHE A 48 -6.35 1.25 -10.51
C PHE A 48 -7.21 2.51 -10.58
N LEU A 49 -7.72 2.92 -9.42
CA LEU A 49 -8.55 4.10 -9.22
C LEU A 49 -7.72 5.23 -8.64
N GLU A 50 -7.59 6.30 -9.42
CA GLU A 50 -6.90 7.52 -8.99
C GLU A 50 -7.76 8.28 -7.97
N ARG A 51 -7.13 9.20 -7.24
CA ARG A 51 -7.79 10.00 -6.20
C ARG A 51 -9.13 10.59 -6.58
N SER A 52 -9.22 11.18 -7.78
CA SER A 52 -10.46 11.79 -8.28
C SER A 52 -11.57 10.76 -8.51
N SER A 53 -11.24 9.52 -8.88
CA SER A 53 -12.21 8.47 -9.20
C SER A 53 -12.98 7.96 -7.99
N TRP A 54 -12.41 8.05 -6.78
CA TRP A 54 -13.09 7.67 -5.55
C TRP A 54 -13.53 8.87 -4.70
N GLY A 55 -13.38 10.10 -5.21
CA GLY A 55 -13.83 11.32 -4.52
C GLY A 55 -12.90 11.80 -3.41
N ALA A 56 -11.58 11.55 -3.53
CA ALA A 56 -10.61 12.06 -2.57
C ALA A 56 -10.66 13.59 -2.46
N VAL A 57 -10.63 14.09 -1.23
CA VAL A 57 -10.40 15.53 -1.01
C VAL A 57 -8.90 15.85 -1.10
N LYS A 58 -8.57 17.14 -1.27
CA LYS A 58 -7.17 17.58 -1.28
C LYS A 58 -6.58 17.47 0.14
N GLY A 59 -5.37 16.92 0.26
CA GLY A 59 -4.60 17.00 1.49
C GLY A 59 -4.16 18.44 1.81
N LYS A 60 -3.65 18.66 3.02
CA LYS A 60 -3.06 19.94 3.43
C LYS A 60 -1.83 20.27 2.56
N PRO A 61 -1.51 21.56 2.38
CA PRO A 61 -0.29 21.97 1.69
C PRO A 61 0.97 21.56 2.47
N ASP A 62 2.13 21.66 1.81
CA ASP A 62 3.46 21.56 2.42
C ASP A 62 3.79 20.22 3.11
N MET A 63 3.19 19.13 2.62
CA MET A 63 3.57 17.78 3.04
C MET A 63 5.02 17.45 2.67
N VAL A 64 5.68 16.67 3.53
CA VAL A 64 7.07 16.24 3.35
C VAL A 64 7.16 15.38 2.09
N MET A 65 8.12 15.70 1.21
CA MET A 65 8.43 14.89 0.04
C MET A 65 9.19 13.62 0.47
N ASP A 66 8.84 12.50 -0.12
CA ASP A 66 9.59 11.25 0.00
C ASP A 66 9.45 10.46 -1.30
N TRP A 67 10.49 9.72 -1.67
CA TRP A 67 10.52 8.99 -2.93
C TRP A 67 11.54 7.84 -2.97
N ASP A 68 12.49 7.81 -2.03
CA ASP A 68 13.52 6.78 -1.93
C ASP A 68 13.00 5.56 -1.15
N TYR A 69 11.87 5.03 -1.58
CA TYR A 69 11.21 3.92 -0.90
C TYR A 69 12.03 2.64 -1.01
N THR A 70 12.28 2.01 0.12
CA THR A 70 12.91 0.69 0.21
C THR A 70 12.08 -0.31 0.99
N MET A 71 10.94 0.12 1.53
CA MET A 71 10.13 -0.66 2.47
C MET A 71 8.64 -0.52 2.16
N ILE A 72 7.88 -1.60 2.44
CA ILE A 72 6.42 -1.61 2.34
C ILE A 72 5.84 -2.11 3.66
N ALA A 73 4.88 -1.37 4.23
CA ALA A 73 4.08 -1.82 5.37
C ALA A 73 2.66 -2.20 4.93
N LEU A 74 2.24 -3.42 5.28
CA LEU A 74 0.87 -3.86 5.12
C LEU A 74 0.03 -3.49 6.35
N HIS A 75 -1.11 -2.89 6.09
CA HIS A 75 -2.14 -2.52 7.05
C HIS A 75 -3.46 -3.21 6.70
N HIS A 76 -4.36 -3.25 7.68
CA HIS A 76 -5.78 -3.53 7.48
C HIS A 76 -6.57 -2.28 7.91
N ALA A 77 -7.80 -2.10 7.44
CA ALA A 77 -8.59 -0.90 7.74
C ALA A 77 -9.08 -0.86 9.20
N GLY A 78 -9.09 -2.00 9.89
CA GLY A 78 -9.45 -2.11 11.30
C GLY A 78 -10.70 -2.96 11.52
N ARG A 79 -11.06 -3.16 12.79
CA ARG A 79 -12.10 -4.14 13.20
C ARG A 79 -13.53 -3.72 12.86
N SER A 80 -13.75 -2.43 12.56
CA SER A 80 -15.04 -1.89 12.12
C SER A 80 -15.27 -2.02 10.61
N HIS A 81 -14.29 -2.47 9.84
CA HIS A 81 -14.39 -2.54 8.38
C HIS A 81 -14.80 -3.93 7.90
N SER A 82 -15.84 -3.96 7.08
CA SER A 82 -16.29 -5.14 6.34
C SER A 82 -15.60 -5.26 4.99
N CYS A 83 -15.55 -6.48 4.46
CA CYS A 83 -15.00 -6.78 3.15
C CYS A 83 -16.00 -6.38 2.04
N THR A 84 -15.86 -5.18 1.49
CA THR A 84 -16.78 -4.57 0.50
C THR A 84 -16.00 -3.77 -0.57
N PRO A 85 -16.65 -3.25 -1.64
CA PRO A 85 -16.03 -2.26 -2.51
C PRO A 85 -15.52 -1.03 -1.75
N GLY A 86 -14.37 -0.49 -2.18
CA GLY A 86 -13.55 0.36 -1.30
C GLY A 86 -13.78 1.87 -1.37
N ALA A 87 -14.57 2.40 -2.30
CA ALA A 87 -14.65 3.84 -2.53
C ALA A 87 -15.14 4.62 -1.30
N GLU A 88 -16.24 4.18 -0.68
CA GLU A 88 -16.77 4.79 0.56
C GLU A 88 -15.79 4.60 1.72
N GLN A 89 -15.19 3.43 1.86
CA GLN A 89 -14.19 3.16 2.90
C GLN A 89 -12.97 4.09 2.79
N MET A 90 -12.47 4.35 1.57
CA MET A 90 -11.37 5.29 1.34
C MET A 90 -11.75 6.71 1.77
N GLN A 91 -12.96 7.17 1.47
CA GLN A 91 -13.48 8.47 1.90
C GLN A 91 -13.58 8.56 3.43
N GLU A 92 -14.12 7.53 4.07
CA GLU A 92 -14.24 7.45 5.53
C GLU A 92 -12.87 7.49 6.22
N ILE A 93 -11.92 6.70 5.73
CA ILE A 93 -10.55 6.67 6.26
C ILE A 93 -9.88 8.03 6.08
N GLN A 94 -10.00 8.66 4.91
CA GLN A 94 -9.43 10.00 4.68
C GLN A 94 -10.05 11.03 5.63
N LYS A 95 -11.37 11.04 5.77
CA LYS A 95 -12.10 11.93 6.68
C LYS A 95 -11.67 11.73 8.14
N GLY A 96 -11.51 10.47 8.56
CA GLY A 96 -11.02 10.09 9.89
C GLY A 96 -9.62 10.64 10.16
N HIS A 97 -8.67 10.41 9.24
CA HIS A 97 -7.29 10.91 9.37
C HIS A 97 -7.24 12.45 9.42
N LEU A 98 -7.98 13.14 8.55
CA LEU A 98 -8.03 14.61 8.57
C LEU A 98 -8.59 15.15 9.90
N SER A 99 -9.61 14.47 10.45
CA SER A 99 -10.17 14.81 11.77
C SER A 99 -9.16 14.60 12.91
N GLN A 100 -8.28 13.60 12.77
CA GLN A 100 -7.18 13.29 13.68
C GLN A 100 -5.92 14.15 13.42
N LYS A 101 -6.04 15.24 12.65
CA LYS A 101 -4.96 16.19 12.33
C LYS A 101 -3.87 15.69 11.39
N TYR A 102 -4.04 14.54 10.75
CA TYR A 102 -3.16 14.13 9.65
C TYR A 102 -3.30 15.12 8.48
N ASP A 103 -2.28 15.19 7.64
CA ASP A 103 -2.30 16.09 6.48
C ASP A 103 -3.11 15.55 5.30
N ASP A 104 -3.31 14.24 5.26
CA ASP A 104 -4.12 13.51 4.27
C ASP A 104 -4.34 12.09 4.80
N ILE A 105 -5.00 11.21 4.02
CA ILE A 105 -4.97 9.77 4.25
C ILE A 105 -3.52 9.29 4.48
N GLY A 106 -3.32 8.43 5.49
CA GLY A 106 -1.97 8.03 5.91
C GLY A 106 -1.28 7.00 5.02
N TYR A 107 -2.05 6.29 4.20
CA TYR A 107 -1.59 5.23 3.31
C TYR A 107 -1.39 5.75 1.88
N HIS A 108 -0.41 5.22 1.16
CA HIS A 108 -0.24 5.53 -0.27
C HIS A 108 -1.24 4.78 -1.15
N PHE A 109 -1.62 3.57 -0.74
CA PHE A 109 -2.55 2.74 -1.49
C PHE A 109 -3.55 2.04 -0.58
N GLY A 110 -4.79 1.92 -1.04
CA GLY A 110 -5.81 1.04 -0.48
C GLY A 110 -6.16 -0.07 -1.46
N ILE A 111 -6.55 -1.25 -0.98
CA ILE A 111 -7.01 -2.35 -1.83
C ILE A 111 -8.29 -2.92 -1.25
N ASP A 112 -9.36 -2.91 -2.02
CA ASP A 112 -10.65 -3.45 -1.60
C ASP A 112 -10.78 -4.95 -1.85
N CYS A 113 -11.87 -5.52 -1.36
CA CYS A 113 -12.14 -6.95 -1.49
C CYS A 113 -12.47 -7.41 -2.91
N THR A 114 -12.78 -6.49 -3.83
CA THR A 114 -12.99 -6.83 -5.25
C THR A 114 -11.68 -6.81 -6.04
N GLY A 115 -10.56 -6.44 -5.40
CA GLY A 115 -9.23 -6.40 -6.01
C GLY A 115 -8.94 -5.09 -6.74
N GLN A 116 -9.65 -4.01 -6.42
CA GLN A 116 -9.34 -2.69 -6.96
C GLN A 116 -8.28 -2.00 -6.09
N VAL A 117 -7.27 -1.42 -6.74
CA VAL A 117 -6.25 -0.60 -6.09
C VAL A 117 -6.69 0.86 -6.13
N TYR A 118 -6.70 1.50 -4.98
CA TYR A 118 -7.03 2.91 -4.80
C TYR A 118 -5.76 3.70 -4.52
N GLU A 119 -5.57 4.80 -5.23
CA GLU A 119 -4.56 5.79 -4.89
C GLU A 119 -4.97 6.53 -3.62
N GLY A 120 -4.19 6.37 -2.56
CA GLY A 120 -4.28 7.16 -1.33
C GLY A 120 -3.42 8.41 -1.44
N ARG A 121 -2.54 8.61 -0.45
CA ARG A 121 -1.55 9.68 -0.47
C ARG A 121 -0.66 9.57 -1.69
N ASP A 122 -0.41 10.70 -2.33
CA ASP A 122 0.46 10.78 -3.50
C ASP A 122 1.80 10.11 -3.20
N ILE A 123 2.21 9.16 -4.04
CA ILE A 123 3.44 8.38 -3.84
C ILE A 123 4.70 9.26 -3.76
N ARG A 124 4.65 10.51 -4.21
CA ARG A 124 5.76 11.47 -4.15
C ARG A 124 5.91 12.14 -2.77
N LEU A 125 5.02 11.84 -1.83
CA LEU A 125 4.96 12.42 -0.50
C LEU A 125 5.16 11.33 0.55
N GLN A 126 5.77 11.69 1.67
CA GLN A 126 5.90 10.80 2.82
C GLN A 126 4.53 10.36 3.34
N GLY A 127 4.39 9.05 3.58
CA GLY A 127 3.26 8.45 4.29
C GLY A 127 3.12 8.92 5.73
N SER A 128 2.03 8.50 6.38
CA SER A 128 1.83 8.68 7.83
C SER A 128 1.20 7.46 8.49
N SER A 129 1.53 6.27 8.01
CA SER A 129 0.93 5.01 8.46
C SER A 129 1.70 4.30 9.57
N VAL A 130 3.00 4.55 9.73
CA VAL A 130 3.87 3.89 10.72
C VAL A 130 4.59 4.94 11.56
N LEU A 131 4.24 5.03 12.85
CA LEU A 131 4.73 6.10 13.71
C LEU A 131 6.26 6.06 13.82
N LYS A 132 6.93 7.21 13.57
CA LYS A 132 8.41 7.36 13.57
C LYS A 132 9.14 6.52 12.53
N PHE A 133 8.45 5.91 11.57
CA PHE A 133 9.06 5.03 10.57
C PHE A 133 8.51 5.23 9.15
N ASN A 134 7.99 6.43 8.85
CA ASN A 134 7.36 6.72 7.55
C ASN A 134 8.38 7.00 6.43
N THR A 135 9.60 7.44 6.74
CA THR A 135 10.64 7.73 5.73
C THR A 135 11.06 6.46 4.99
N GLY A 136 11.06 6.50 3.65
CA GLY A 136 11.40 5.37 2.80
C GLY A 136 10.40 4.21 2.88
N LEU A 137 9.21 4.43 3.46
CA LEU A 137 8.18 3.42 3.68
C LEU A 137 6.88 3.71 2.93
N ILE A 138 6.43 2.73 2.14
CA ILE A 138 5.13 2.76 1.47
C ILE A 138 4.09 2.03 2.34
N GLY A 139 3.12 2.76 2.88
CA GLY A 139 1.94 2.14 3.52
C GLY A 139 0.89 1.68 2.51
N ILE A 140 0.49 0.41 2.59
CA ILE A 140 -0.63 -0.20 1.83
C ILE A 140 -1.67 -0.71 2.82
N VAL A 141 -2.95 -0.37 2.64
CA VAL A 141 -4.05 -0.85 3.48
C VAL A 141 -4.98 -1.80 2.73
N LEU A 142 -5.27 -2.97 3.30
CA LEU A 142 -6.37 -3.82 2.87
C LEU A 142 -7.66 -3.35 3.54
N LEU A 143 -8.68 -3.02 2.75
CA LEU A 143 -9.93 -2.38 3.18
C LEU A 143 -10.92 -3.40 3.78
N GLU A 144 -10.47 -4.07 4.84
CA GLU A 144 -11.25 -5.05 5.59
C GLU A 144 -10.65 -5.30 6.99
N ASN A 145 -11.39 -6.03 7.83
CA ASN A 145 -10.90 -6.55 9.09
C ASN A 145 -10.16 -7.89 8.92
N LEU A 146 -8.84 -7.86 9.10
CA LEU A 146 -7.97 -9.04 9.09
C LEU A 146 -7.58 -9.62 10.46
N THR A 147 -8.36 -9.34 11.51
CA THR A 147 -8.09 -9.90 12.84
C THR A 147 -8.76 -11.24 13.08
N THR A 148 -8.13 -12.13 13.83
CA THR A 148 -8.82 -13.29 14.43
C THR A 148 -9.74 -12.82 15.58
N PRO A 149 -10.76 -13.60 15.98
CA PRO A 149 -11.81 -13.16 16.91
C PRO A 149 -11.27 -12.57 18.22
N GLU A 150 -10.25 -13.22 18.78
CA GLU A 150 -9.61 -12.96 20.07
C GLU A 150 -8.66 -11.74 20.09
N GLU A 151 -8.30 -11.16 18.94
CA GLU A 151 -7.39 -10.03 18.90
C GLU A 151 -8.01 -8.72 19.44
N GLY A 152 -7.24 -8.02 20.27
CA GLY A 152 -7.59 -6.71 20.84
C GLY A 152 -7.85 -6.72 22.36
N GLY A 153 -8.16 -7.88 22.95
CA GLY A 153 -8.32 -8.04 24.40
C GLY A 153 -9.47 -7.23 25.04
N ASP A 154 -10.34 -6.63 24.22
CA ASP A 154 -11.42 -5.75 24.63
C ASP A 154 -12.79 -6.44 24.58
N TRP A 155 -13.85 -5.70 24.91
CA TRP A 155 -15.23 -6.20 24.87
C TRP A 155 -15.68 -6.61 23.46
N VAL A 156 -15.11 -5.99 22.41
CA VAL A 156 -15.36 -6.38 21.02
C VAL A 156 -14.76 -7.76 20.75
N ALA A 157 -13.58 -8.07 21.30
CA ALA A 157 -12.94 -9.38 21.12
C ALA A 157 -13.76 -10.47 21.82
N LYS A 158 -14.23 -10.20 23.05
CA LYS A 158 -15.15 -11.09 23.78
C LYS A 158 -16.44 -11.35 22.99
N GLY A 159 -17.04 -10.31 22.41
CA GLY A 159 -18.24 -10.46 21.58
C GLY A 159 -18.00 -11.30 20.33
N ARG A 160 -16.87 -11.10 19.64
CA ARG A 160 -16.51 -11.88 18.45
C ARG A 160 -16.26 -13.35 18.77
N VAL A 161 -15.54 -13.65 19.85
CA VAL A 161 -15.32 -15.02 20.33
C VAL A 161 -16.65 -15.70 20.68
N ALA A 162 -17.58 -14.99 21.33
CA ALA A 162 -18.89 -15.54 21.66
C ALA A 162 -19.72 -15.85 20.40
N LEU A 163 -19.75 -14.96 19.42
CA LEU A 163 -20.43 -15.20 18.13
C LEU A 163 -19.83 -16.40 17.38
N ASP A 164 -18.50 -16.50 17.35
CA ASP A 164 -17.78 -17.61 16.71
C ASP A 164 -18.09 -18.94 17.41
N SER A 165 -18.13 -18.95 18.75
CA SER A 165 -18.53 -20.11 19.57
C SER A 165 -19.99 -20.53 19.35
N LEU A 166 -20.84 -19.61 18.88
CA LEU A 166 -22.23 -19.87 18.51
C LEU A 166 -22.38 -20.26 17.02
N GLY A 167 -21.27 -20.42 16.29
CA GLY A 167 -21.25 -20.85 14.89
C GLY A 167 -21.32 -19.72 13.85
N TYR A 168 -21.29 -18.45 14.28
CA TYR A 168 -21.23 -17.31 13.37
C TYR A 168 -19.76 -16.88 13.16
N SER A 169 -19.17 -17.25 12.03
CA SER A 169 -17.78 -16.87 11.72
C SER A 169 -17.61 -15.35 11.78
N THR A 170 -16.67 -14.90 12.61
CA THR A 170 -16.28 -13.47 12.69
C THR A 170 -14.91 -13.20 12.07
N THR A 171 -14.39 -14.18 11.35
CA THR A 171 -13.09 -14.18 10.69
C THR A 171 -13.28 -14.03 9.19
N ASN A 172 -12.62 -13.03 8.59
CA ASN A 172 -12.66 -12.85 7.14
C ASN A 172 -11.63 -13.74 6.46
N VAL A 173 -11.99 -14.26 5.30
CA VAL A 173 -11.04 -14.88 4.36
C VAL A 173 -10.70 -13.83 3.32
N ILE A 174 -9.42 -13.52 3.16
CA ILE A 174 -8.95 -12.51 2.19
C ILE A 174 -9.29 -13.01 0.78
N PRO A 175 -10.11 -12.28 -0.01
CA PRO A 175 -10.46 -12.67 -1.35
C PRO A 175 -9.23 -12.82 -2.26
N ALA A 176 -9.23 -13.84 -3.12
CA ALA A 176 -8.13 -14.09 -4.06
C ALA A 176 -7.86 -12.88 -4.98
N ALA A 177 -8.90 -12.11 -5.33
CA ALA A 177 -8.78 -10.88 -6.12
C ALA A 177 -7.95 -9.81 -5.38
N GLN A 178 -8.18 -9.65 -4.07
CA GLN A 178 -7.43 -8.68 -3.25
C GLN A 178 -5.97 -9.11 -3.04
N ILE A 179 -5.71 -10.41 -2.83
CA ILE A 179 -4.34 -10.95 -2.79
C ILE A 179 -3.62 -10.71 -4.13
N THR A 180 -4.30 -10.98 -5.24
CA THR A 180 -3.77 -10.76 -6.60
C THR A 180 -3.43 -9.30 -6.84
N ALA A 181 -4.34 -8.39 -6.48
CA ALA A 181 -4.13 -6.96 -6.60
C ALA A 181 -2.94 -6.47 -5.75
N LEU A 182 -2.78 -6.99 -4.53
CA LEU A 182 -1.62 -6.68 -3.69
C LEU A 182 -0.31 -7.16 -4.33
N MET A 183 -0.28 -8.36 -4.91
CA MET A 183 0.90 -8.87 -5.62
C MET A 183 1.23 -8.01 -6.84
N HIS A 184 0.23 -7.62 -7.63
CA HIS A 184 0.42 -6.77 -8.80
C HIS A 184 0.90 -5.36 -8.43
N LEU A 185 0.39 -4.80 -7.33
CA LEU A 185 0.87 -3.53 -6.81
C LEU A 185 2.33 -3.64 -6.33
N ILE A 186 2.70 -4.70 -5.60
CA ILE A 186 4.09 -4.91 -5.18
C ILE A 186 5.02 -5.07 -6.39
N ASP A 187 4.61 -5.81 -7.43
CA ASP A 187 5.38 -5.92 -8.69
C ASP A 187 5.58 -4.56 -9.36
N ALA A 188 4.50 -3.75 -9.41
CA ALA A 188 4.58 -2.40 -9.96
C ALA A 188 5.52 -1.50 -9.16
N LEU A 189 5.46 -1.54 -7.83
CA LEU A 189 6.36 -0.77 -6.97
C LEU A 189 7.82 -1.22 -7.11
N LYS A 190 8.08 -2.53 -7.19
CA LYS A 190 9.43 -3.07 -7.42
C LYS A 190 10.01 -2.72 -8.79
N SER A 191 9.16 -2.41 -9.77
CA SER A 191 9.62 -1.99 -11.10
C SER A 191 10.18 -0.57 -11.14
N VAL A 192 9.89 0.26 -10.13
CA VAL A 192 10.32 1.67 -10.06
C VAL A 192 11.15 2.01 -8.82
N PHE A 193 11.01 1.24 -7.73
CA PHE A 193 11.74 1.44 -6.47
C PHE A 193 12.55 0.18 -6.12
N VAL A 194 13.68 0.39 -5.44
CA VAL A 194 14.50 -0.71 -4.89
C VAL A 194 13.91 -1.18 -3.55
N ILE A 195 12.74 -1.83 -3.61
CA ILE A 195 12.07 -2.37 -2.42
C ILE A 195 12.86 -3.58 -1.90
N LYS A 196 13.31 -3.48 -0.65
CA LYS A 196 14.06 -4.50 0.08
C LYS A 196 13.21 -5.19 1.14
N HIS A 197 12.33 -4.45 1.81
CA HIS A 197 11.60 -4.94 2.98
C HIS A 197 10.09 -4.93 2.75
N PHE A 198 9.42 -5.99 3.21
CA PHE A 198 7.96 -6.06 3.26
C PHE A 198 7.52 -6.68 4.58
N GLY A 199 6.67 -5.99 5.33
CA GLY A 199 6.17 -6.49 6.60
C GLY A 199 4.82 -5.92 7.00
N GLY A 200 4.22 -6.54 8.02
CA GLY A 200 3.01 -6.01 8.64
C GLY A 200 3.36 -4.83 9.52
N HIS A 201 2.42 -3.90 9.68
CA HIS A 201 2.59 -2.71 10.54
C HIS A 201 3.23 -3.04 11.90
N ARG A 202 2.76 -4.07 12.62
CA ARG A 202 3.30 -4.45 13.93
C ARG A 202 4.74 -4.98 13.94
N GLU A 203 5.29 -5.39 12.80
CA GLU A 203 6.70 -5.85 12.70
C GLU A 203 7.70 -4.70 12.61
N TYR A 204 7.24 -3.47 12.29
CA TYR A 204 8.13 -2.32 12.23
C TYR A 204 8.56 -1.85 13.62
N PRO A 205 9.78 -1.27 13.78
CA PRO A 205 10.29 -0.83 15.08
C PRO A 205 9.32 0.07 15.85
N GLY A 206 9.16 -0.23 17.14
CA GLY A 206 8.31 0.54 18.06
C GLY A 206 6.80 0.31 17.94
N GLN A 207 6.31 -0.43 16.95
CA GLN A 207 4.87 -0.56 16.72
C GLN A 207 4.19 -1.62 17.63
N ALA A 208 4.87 -2.74 17.89
CA ALA A 208 4.33 -3.82 18.74
C ALA A 208 4.15 -3.37 20.20
N SER A 209 5.04 -2.52 20.72
CA SER A 209 4.98 -1.97 22.08
C SER A 209 3.80 -1.01 22.30
N GLU A 210 3.15 -0.54 21.23
CA GLU A 210 1.94 0.30 21.30
C GLU A 210 0.65 -0.53 21.34
N GLY A 211 0.74 -1.86 21.43
CA GLY A 211 -0.43 -2.75 21.43
C GLY A 211 -1.16 -2.80 20.08
N LYS A 212 -0.52 -2.34 19.00
CA LYS A 212 -1.13 -2.31 17.67
C LYS A 212 -1.29 -3.72 17.11
N ILE A 213 -2.53 -4.13 16.94
CA ILE A 213 -2.90 -5.40 16.30
C ILE A 213 -2.94 -5.31 14.77
N CYS A 214 -2.33 -4.32 14.13
CA CYS A 214 -2.36 -4.19 12.66
C CYS A 214 -1.20 -5.00 12.02
N PRO A 215 -1.40 -5.72 10.90
CA PRO A 215 -2.60 -5.87 10.06
C PRO A 215 -3.49 -7.08 10.44
N GLY A 216 -3.60 -7.41 11.74
CA GLY A 216 -4.28 -8.61 12.22
C GLY A 216 -3.49 -9.90 12.00
N ASN A 217 -3.84 -10.98 12.70
CA ASN A 217 -3.18 -12.27 12.58
C ASN A 217 -3.33 -12.86 11.16
N ILE A 218 -4.49 -12.66 10.52
CA ILE A 218 -4.74 -13.12 9.13
C ILE A 218 -3.87 -12.32 8.16
N GLY A 219 -3.79 -11.00 8.33
CA GLY A 219 -2.90 -10.16 7.54
C GLY A 219 -1.42 -10.49 7.75
N MET A 220 -1.04 -10.86 8.97
CA MET A 220 0.32 -11.33 9.27
C MET A 220 0.65 -12.67 8.60
N GLU A 221 -0.30 -13.58 8.47
CA GLU A 221 -0.12 -14.80 7.68
C GLU A 221 0.10 -14.49 6.20
N LEU A 222 -0.72 -13.60 5.63
CA LEU A 222 -0.52 -13.11 4.26
C LEU A 222 0.86 -12.48 4.07
N VAL A 223 1.32 -11.67 5.03
CA VAL A 223 2.67 -11.06 5.00
C VAL A 223 3.75 -12.13 4.89
N ARG A 224 3.71 -13.17 5.73
CA ARG A 224 4.71 -14.26 5.71
C ARG A 224 4.72 -14.98 4.36
N ASN A 225 3.53 -15.29 3.84
CA ASN A 225 3.37 -15.98 2.56
C ASN A 225 3.89 -15.15 1.37
N LEU A 226 3.56 -13.86 1.33
CA LEU A 226 4.03 -12.97 0.27
C LEU A 226 5.52 -12.65 0.38
N ARG A 227 6.06 -12.51 1.59
CA ARG A 227 7.50 -12.34 1.80
C ARG A 227 8.28 -13.53 1.23
N ALA A 228 7.83 -14.75 1.51
CA ALA A 228 8.43 -15.96 0.95
C ALA A 228 8.37 -16.00 -0.59
N LYS A 229 7.24 -15.61 -1.19
CA LYS A 229 7.07 -15.56 -2.66
C LYS A 229 7.90 -14.47 -3.34
N THR A 230 8.02 -13.31 -2.70
CA THR A 230 8.66 -12.11 -3.30
C THR A 230 10.14 -11.97 -2.97
N GLN A 231 10.65 -12.83 -2.06
CA GLN A 231 12.02 -12.81 -1.53
C GLN A 231 12.40 -11.49 -0.87
N LEU A 232 11.41 -10.72 -0.40
CA LEU A 232 11.64 -9.50 0.37
C LEU A 232 12.07 -9.84 1.79
N LEU A 233 12.83 -8.95 2.42
CA LEU A 233 13.28 -9.11 3.79
C LEU A 233 12.18 -8.71 4.78
N PRO A 234 12.19 -9.23 6.02
CA PRO A 234 11.40 -8.64 7.11
C PRO A 234 11.78 -7.16 7.33
N PRO A 235 10.94 -6.36 8.00
CA PRO A 235 11.30 -5.01 8.39
C PRO A 235 12.68 -4.95 9.07
N PRO A 236 13.43 -3.86 8.88
CA PRO A 236 14.73 -3.69 9.52
C PRO A 236 14.58 -3.75 11.05
N ALA A 237 15.62 -4.27 11.72
CA ALA A 237 15.69 -4.22 13.17
C ALA A 237 15.66 -2.76 13.66
N PRO A 238 15.19 -2.51 14.90
CA PRO A 238 15.34 -1.20 15.51
C PRO A 238 16.81 -0.76 15.44
N GLN A 239 17.06 0.46 14.98
CA GLN A 239 18.38 1.07 15.14
C GLN A 239 18.54 1.39 16.63
N GLU A 240 19.60 0.87 17.26
CA GLU A 240 19.98 1.18 18.64
C GLU A 240 20.33 2.66 18.82
#